data_AF-A0A7C3W721-F1
#
_entry.id   AF-A0A7C3W721-F1
#
_cell.length_a   1.000
_cell.length_b   1.000
_cell.length_c   1.000
_cell.angle_alpha   90.00
_cell.angle_beta   90.00
_cell.angle_gamma   90.00
#
_symmetry.space_group_name_H-M   'P 1'
#
loop_
_entity.id
_entity.type
_entity.pdbx_description
1 polymer ?
#
loop_
_entity_poly.entity_id
_entity_poly.type
_entity_poly.pdbx_seq_one_letter_code
_entity_poly.pdbx_strand_id
1 'polypeptide(L)'
;MKTRLILLTVGVCVMASAAWLCAQAQPTPLFSDDFETDTSANWFVFDGSGSGTSDYTVEFSFNYGAVKYTFTNTVTHTVLTNTIPPAPNSSGGTTRGVKLTVNKNDDVADTAGVSIYPKGQNFQGNYALRFDLWINYNGGAGGGSGSTEFATFGINHSGTVVNWTDLLPQGDGVWFATTGEGGSTRDYRAYEFDGTQPMA
;
A
#
# COMPACT_ATOMS: atom_id res chain seq x y z
N MET A 1 2.14 -5.62 4.03
CA MET A 1 1.25 -4.50 4.37
C MET A 1 0.19 -4.96 5.37
N LYS A 2 -0.20 -4.13 6.35
CA LYS A 2 -1.39 -4.36 7.23
C LYS A 2 -2.39 -3.21 7.01
N THR A 3 -3.68 -3.48 6.82
CA THR A 3 -4.62 -2.46 6.33
C THR A 3 -5.83 -2.26 7.26
N ARG A 4 -6.14 -1.00 7.55
CA ARG A 4 -7.30 -0.57 8.36
C ARG A 4 -7.98 0.64 7.70
N LEU A 5 -9.25 0.50 7.32
CA LEU A 5 -10.08 1.63 6.91
C LEU A 5 -10.91 2.11 8.10
N ILE A 6 -10.85 3.40 8.39
CA ILE A 6 -11.38 3.96 9.64
C ILE A 6 -12.36 5.12 9.36
N LEU A 7 -13.50 5.15 10.06
CA LEU A 7 -14.46 6.25 10.02
C LEU A 7 -13.90 7.47 10.78
N LEU A 8 -13.85 8.65 10.16
CA LEU A 8 -13.42 9.87 10.86
C LEU A 8 -14.61 10.48 11.62
N THR A 9 -14.74 10.16 12.90
CA THR A 9 -15.68 10.86 13.79
C THR A 9 -15.02 12.16 14.28
N VAL A 10 -15.57 13.31 13.90
CA VAL A 10 -15.18 14.62 14.48
C VAL A 10 -15.75 14.67 15.90
N GLY A 11 -14.89 14.67 16.91
CA GLY A 11 -15.30 14.69 18.31
C GLY A 11 -15.94 16.02 18.71
N VAL A 12 -17.09 15.96 19.38
CA VAL A 12 -17.72 17.13 20.03
C VAL A 12 -17.10 17.32 21.42
N CYS A 13 -16.51 18.50 21.68
CA CYS A 13 -16.11 18.90 23.02
C CYS A 13 -17.33 19.34 23.82
N VAL A 14 -17.70 18.57 24.86
CA VAL A 14 -18.66 19.02 25.87
C VAL A 14 -17.88 19.67 27.01
N MET A 15 -18.20 20.93 27.29
CA MET A 15 -17.53 21.74 28.31
C MET A 15 -17.92 21.26 29.72
N ALA A 16 -17.01 20.61 30.42
CA ALA A 16 -17.06 20.47 31.88
C ALA A 16 -15.65 20.60 32.46
N SER A 17 -15.54 21.40 33.50
CA SER A 17 -14.30 21.85 34.15
C SER A 17 -13.47 20.72 34.75
N ALA A 18 -12.15 20.82 34.53
CA ALA A 18 -11.06 20.17 35.28
C ALA A 18 -10.82 18.65 35.05
N ALA A 19 -10.25 18.31 33.88
CA ALA A 19 -9.10 17.41 33.68
C ALA A 19 -9.03 17.06 32.19
N TRP A 20 -7.97 17.51 31.52
CA TRP A 20 -7.78 17.31 30.08
C TRP A 20 -7.36 15.88 29.78
N LEU A 21 -8.32 14.95 29.72
CA LEU A 21 -8.20 13.78 28.87
C LEU A 21 -9.21 13.95 27.73
N CYS A 22 -8.72 14.45 26.59
CA CYS A 22 -9.36 14.08 25.33
C CYS A 22 -9.13 12.57 25.18
N ALA A 23 -10.04 11.76 25.72
CA ALA A 23 -10.17 10.39 25.26
C ALA A 23 -10.63 10.49 23.80
N GLN A 24 -9.68 10.61 22.88
CA GLN A 24 -9.93 10.46 21.47
C GLN A 24 -10.37 9.01 21.32
N ALA A 25 -11.69 8.78 21.28
CA ALA A 25 -12.24 7.47 20.95
C ALA A 25 -11.54 7.02 19.68
N GLN A 26 -10.79 5.91 19.76
CA GLN A 26 -10.11 5.38 18.59
C GLN A 26 -11.21 5.12 17.55
N PRO A 27 -11.14 5.75 16.38
CA PRO A 27 -12.26 5.69 15.49
C PRO A 27 -12.49 4.25 15.04
N THR A 28 -13.76 3.82 15.04
CA THR A 28 -14.12 2.43 14.75
C THR A 28 -13.75 2.10 13.31
N PRO A 29 -13.01 0.99 13.05
CA PRO A 29 -12.70 0.60 11.70
C PRO A 29 -14.00 0.22 10.97
N LEU A 30 -14.19 0.77 9.76
CA LEU A 30 -15.27 0.35 8.86
C LEU A 30 -14.96 -1.02 8.26
N PHE A 31 -13.67 -1.27 8.03
CA PHE A 31 -13.13 -2.54 7.56
C PHE A 31 -11.68 -2.64 8.04
N SER A 32 -11.23 -3.83 8.39
CA SER A 32 -9.83 -4.08 8.72
C SER A 32 -9.45 -5.51 8.39
N ASP A 33 -8.23 -5.69 7.92
CA ASP A 33 -7.60 -6.99 7.78
C ASP A 33 -6.17 -6.90 8.32
N ASP A 34 -5.87 -7.74 9.31
CA ASP A 34 -4.53 -7.81 9.91
C ASP A 34 -3.60 -8.76 9.14
N PHE A 35 -4.15 -9.56 8.23
CA PHE A 35 -3.48 -10.59 7.43
C PHE A 35 -2.71 -11.61 8.28
N GLU A 36 -3.09 -11.86 9.53
CA GLU A 36 -2.46 -12.90 10.36
C GLU A 36 -2.74 -14.31 9.82
N THR A 37 -3.86 -14.48 9.13
CA THR A 37 -4.27 -15.70 8.44
C THR A 37 -4.52 -15.42 6.96
N ASP A 38 -4.65 -16.49 6.16
CA ASP A 38 -5.00 -16.33 4.75
C ASP A 38 -6.46 -15.87 4.63
N THR A 39 -6.63 -14.62 4.24
CA THR A 39 -7.91 -13.97 4.00
C THR A 39 -8.20 -13.74 2.52
N SER A 40 -7.44 -14.37 1.61
CA SER A 40 -7.57 -14.19 0.15
C SER A 40 -9.01 -14.31 -0.37
N ALA A 41 -9.82 -15.17 0.24
CA ALA A 41 -11.24 -15.32 -0.09
C ALA A 41 -12.05 -14.01 0.08
N ASN A 42 -11.61 -13.09 0.93
CA ASN A 42 -12.27 -11.81 1.22
C ASN A 42 -11.82 -10.67 0.29
N TRP A 43 -10.90 -10.92 -0.64
CA TRP A 43 -10.33 -9.88 -1.51
C TRP A 43 -10.55 -10.20 -2.98
N PHE A 44 -10.90 -9.19 -3.76
CA PHE A 44 -10.72 -9.21 -5.20
C PHE A 44 -9.28 -8.83 -5.54
N VAL A 45 -8.75 -9.44 -6.59
CA VAL A 45 -7.41 -9.14 -7.14
C VAL A 45 -7.62 -8.75 -8.60
N PHE A 46 -7.10 -7.59 -8.98
CA PHE A 46 -7.10 -7.11 -10.36
C PHE A 46 -5.68 -6.80 -10.77
N ASP A 47 -5.31 -7.19 -11.97
CA ASP A 47 -3.99 -6.97 -12.53
C ASP A 47 -4.06 -6.46 -13.96
N GLY A 48 -2.92 -5.98 -14.44
CA GLY A 48 -2.72 -5.60 -15.83
C GLY A 48 -1.23 -5.50 -16.14
N SER A 49 -0.90 -5.59 -17.43
CA SER A 49 0.44 -5.33 -17.95
C SER A 49 0.40 -4.73 -19.35
N GLY A 50 1.49 -4.09 -19.76
CA GLY A 50 1.60 -3.45 -21.07
C GLY A 50 1.50 -4.46 -22.22
N SER A 51 1.94 -5.70 -21.99
CA SER A 51 1.83 -6.83 -22.92
C SER A 51 0.49 -7.56 -22.85
N GLY A 52 -0.34 -7.30 -21.84
CA GLY A 52 -1.55 -8.07 -21.54
C GLY A 52 -1.29 -9.44 -20.92
N THR A 53 -0.03 -9.75 -20.58
CA THR A 53 0.36 -10.97 -19.84
C THR A 53 0.47 -10.65 -18.35
N SER A 54 -0.29 -11.35 -17.50
CA SER A 54 -0.24 -11.13 -16.06
C SER A 54 1.16 -11.37 -15.48
N ASP A 55 1.79 -10.31 -14.95
CA ASP A 55 3.04 -10.39 -14.19
C ASP A 55 2.89 -9.75 -12.80
N TYR A 56 2.34 -10.54 -11.89
CA TYR A 56 2.21 -10.14 -10.49
C TYR A 56 2.14 -11.35 -9.56
N THR A 57 2.37 -11.09 -8.27
CA THR A 57 2.10 -12.06 -7.20
C THR A 57 1.34 -11.38 -6.07
N VAL A 58 0.35 -12.08 -5.50
CA VAL A 58 -0.32 -11.71 -4.24
C VAL A 58 -0.22 -12.87 -3.26
N GLU A 59 0.44 -12.66 -2.13
CA GLU A 59 0.59 -13.65 -1.06
C GLU A 59 -0.04 -13.10 0.23
N PHE A 60 -1.19 -13.66 0.62
CA PHE A 60 -1.83 -13.37 1.91
C PHE A 60 -1.16 -14.16 3.04
N SER A 61 -1.17 -13.60 4.26
CA SER A 61 -0.48 -14.19 5.43
C SER A 61 1.01 -14.49 5.20
N PHE A 62 1.66 -13.72 4.33
CA PHE A 62 3.08 -13.85 4.06
C PHE A 62 3.91 -13.51 5.30
N ASN A 63 4.87 -14.37 5.65
CA ASN A 63 5.81 -14.10 6.74
C ASN A 63 6.94 -13.18 6.24
N TYR A 64 6.72 -11.88 6.29
CA TYR A 64 7.73 -10.89 5.88
C TYR A 64 8.93 -10.82 6.83
N GLY A 65 8.83 -11.36 8.05
CA GLY A 65 9.93 -11.40 9.01
C GLY A 65 11.10 -12.28 8.58
N ALA A 66 10.90 -13.12 7.56
CA ALA A 66 11.97 -13.90 6.92
C ALA A 66 12.70 -13.11 5.81
N VAL A 67 12.16 -11.98 5.36
CA VAL A 67 12.75 -11.17 4.29
C VAL A 67 13.84 -10.28 4.86
N LYS A 68 15.00 -10.28 4.20
CA LYS A 68 16.12 -9.41 4.53
C LYS A 68 16.03 -8.09 3.76
N TYR A 69 16.43 -7.01 4.40
CA TYR A 69 16.72 -5.74 3.76
C TYR A 69 18.15 -5.33 4.05
N THR A 70 18.70 -4.49 3.19
CA THR A 70 19.99 -3.85 3.39
C THR A 70 19.80 -2.34 3.42
N PHE A 71 20.32 -1.70 4.46
CA PHE A 71 20.32 -0.25 4.61
C PHE A 71 21.76 0.25 4.69
N THR A 72 22.10 1.23 3.85
CA THR A 72 23.38 1.91 3.93
C THR A 72 23.19 3.22 4.67
N ASN A 73 23.81 3.35 5.85
CA ASN A 73 23.87 4.63 6.53
C ASN A 73 24.79 5.55 5.72
N THR A 74 24.24 6.62 5.16
CA THR A 74 24.96 7.56 4.29
C THR A 74 25.96 8.44 5.04
N VAL A 75 25.86 8.54 6.37
CA VAL A 75 26.79 9.32 7.21
C VAL A 75 27.98 8.48 7.65
N THR A 76 27.75 7.24 8.09
CA THR A 76 28.81 6.36 8.60
C THR A 76 29.35 5.40 7.53
N HIS A 77 28.73 5.37 6.35
CA HIS A 77 29.01 4.41 5.26
C HIS A 77 28.93 2.94 5.70
N THR A 78 28.20 2.65 6.76
CA THR A 78 28.01 1.28 7.26
C THR A 78 26.80 0.65 6.60
N VAL A 79 26.98 -0.57 6.12
CA VAL A 79 25.91 -1.40 5.57
C VAL A 79 25.34 -2.29 6.68
N LEU A 80 24.05 -2.14 6.95
CA LEU A 80 23.29 -3.00 7.85
C LEU A 80 22.44 -3.95 7.02
N THR A 81 22.49 -5.24 7.35
CA THR A 81 21.54 -6.24 6.84
C THR A 81 20.72 -6.78 8.01
N ASN A 82 19.40 -6.70 7.92
CA ASN A 82 18.49 -7.16 8.95
C ASN A 82 17.19 -7.72 8.32
N THR A 83 16.29 -8.26 9.13
CA THR A 83 14.96 -8.66 8.68
C THR A 83 13.94 -7.56 8.88
N ILE A 84 12.86 -7.59 8.09
CA ILE A 84 11.75 -6.64 8.22
C ILE A 84 11.14 -6.80 9.63
N PRO A 85 11.09 -5.73 10.45
CA PRO A 85 10.54 -5.78 11.79
C PRO A 85 9.00 -5.92 11.76
N PRO A 86 8.37 -6.31 12.88
CA PRO A 86 6.92 -6.28 13.01
C PRO A 86 6.35 -4.91 12.64
N ALA A 87 5.21 -4.91 11.93
CA ALA A 87 4.54 -3.68 11.54
C ALA A 87 4.18 -2.81 12.77
N PRO A 88 4.33 -1.47 12.72
CA PRO A 88 4.14 -0.60 13.87
C PRO A 88 2.76 -0.72 14.55
N ASN A 89 1.72 -1.05 13.78
CA ASN A 89 0.36 -1.21 14.29
C ASN A 89 -0.05 -2.69 14.43
N SER A 90 0.91 -3.62 14.48
CA SER A 90 0.66 -5.04 14.71
C SER A 90 0.27 -5.32 16.17
N SER A 91 -0.84 -6.05 16.36
CA SER A 91 -1.15 -6.66 17.65
C SER A 91 -0.30 -7.93 17.82
N GLY A 92 0.55 -7.97 18.85
CA GLY A 92 1.33 -9.17 19.20
C GLY A 92 2.71 -9.28 18.55
N GLY A 93 3.17 -8.27 17.80
CA GLY A 93 4.53 -8.24 17.26
C GLY A 93 4.80 -9.30 16.18
N THR A 94 3.75 -9.76 15.49
CA THR A 94 3.87 -10.73 14.41
C THR A 94 4.42 -10.09 13.14
N THR A 95 4.95 -10.93 12.25
CA THR A 95 5.50 -10.53 10.95
C THR A 95 4.68 -11.07 9.77
N ARG A 96 3.38 -11.24 9.96
CA ARG A 96 2.42 -11.63 8.92
C ARG A 96 1.83 -10.40 8.25
N GLY A 97 1.62 -10.47 6.93
CA GLY A 97 1.05 -9.40 6.13
C GLY A 97 0.66 -9.88 4.73
N VAL A 98 0.08 -9.00 3.92
CA VAL A 98 0.00 -9.24 2.47
C VAL A 98 1.28 -8.77 1.78
N LYS A 99 1.81 -9.58 0.86
CA LYS A 99 2.90 -9.25 -0.04
C LYS A 99 2.35 -9.15 -1.46
N LEU A 100 2.76 -8.08 -2.14
CA LEU A 100 2.43 -7.79 -3.52
C LEU A 100 3.75 -7.64 -4.30
N THR A 101 3.82 -8.19 -5.49
CA THR A 101 4.93 -7.95 -6.42
C THR A 101 4.39 -7.77 -7.83
N VAL A 102 5.08 -6.99 -8.64
CA VAL A 102 4.86 -6.85 -10.08
C VAL A 102 6.20 -6.99 -10.78
N ASN A 103 6.22 -7.35 -12.07
CA ASN A 103 7.46 -7.44 -12.84
C ASN A 103 8.45 -8.45 -12.23
N LYS A 104 8.00 -9.67 -11.91
CA LYS A 104 8.82 -10.72 -11.27
C LYS A 104 8.64 -12.10 -11.88
N ASN A 105 7.63 -12.31 -12.71
CA ASN A 105 7.18 -13.64 -13.12
C ASN A 105 7.41 -13.91 -14.62
N ASP A 106 7.85 -12.92 -15.40
CA ASP A 106 8.34 -13.13 -16.77
C ASP A 106 9.58 -12.28 -17.08
N ASP A 107 10.15 -12.49 -18.28
CA ASP A 107 11.33 -11.77 -18.79
C ASP A 107 10.94 -10.56 -19.67
N VAL A 108 9.65 -10.21 -19.75
CA VAL A 108 9.15 -9.11 -20.57
C VAL A 108 9.32 -7.80 -19.81
N ALA A 109 10.06 -6.87 -20.39
CA ALA A 109 10.20 -5.53 -19.85
C ALA A 109 9.00 -4.67 -20.24
N ASP A 110 7.91 -4.78 -19.49
CA ASP A 110 6.74 -3.91 -19.60
C ASP A 110 6.31 -3.35 -18.23
N THR A 111 5.33 -2.47 -18.20
CA THR A 111 4.71 -2.10 -16.91
C THR A 111 3.78 -3.23 -16.50
N ALA A 112 3.79 -3.61 -15.21
CA ALA A 112 2.75 -4.44 -14.60
C ALA A 112 2.17 -3.78 -13.33
N GLY A 113 0.92 -4.11 -13.02
CA GLY A 113 0.17 -3.55 -11.90
C GLY A 113 -0.70 -4.60 -11.23
N VAL A 114 -0.87 -4.48 -9.91
CA VAL A 114 -1.84 -5.28 -9.15
C VAL A 114 -2.54 -4.42 -8.11
N SER A 115 -3.83 -4.62 -7.93
CA SER A 115 -4.66 -3.97 -6.92
C SER A 115 -5.53 -5.01 -6.21
N ILE A 116 -5.72 -4.83 -4.90
CA ILE A 116 -6.63 -5.67 -4.11
C ILE A 116 -7.74 -4.82 -3.49
N TYR A 117 -8.97 -5.32 -3.52
CA TYR A 117 -10.14 -4.65 -2.92
C TYR A 117 -10.92 -5.60 -2.01
N PRO A 118 -11.40 -5.13 -0.84
CA PRO A 118 -12.17 -5.99 0.04
C PRO A 118 -13.56 -6.26 -0.57
N LYS A 119 -13.95 -7.53 -0.61
CA LYS A 119 -15.22 -7.97 -1.22
C LYS A 119 -16.42 -7.50 -0.40
N GLY A 120 -17.49 -7.16 -1.11
CA GLY A 120 -18.78 -6.80 -0.51
C GLY A 120 -18.76 -5.52 0.33
N GLN A 121 -17.70 -4.70 0.20
CA GLN A 121 -17.60 -3.44 0.91
C GLN A 121 -18.09 -2.28 0.05
N ASN A 122 -18.81 -1.36 0.67
CA ASN A 122 -19.17 -0.07 0.11
C ASN A 122 -19.10 0.98 1.23
N PHE A 123 -18.14 1.90 1.15
CA PHE A 123 -17.87 2.86 2.20
C PHE A 123 -18.53 4.21 1.88
N GLN A 124 -19.18 4.81 2.88
CA GLN A 124 -19.91 6.06 2.74
C GLN A 124 -19.49 7.05 3.83
N GLY A 125 -19.70 8.35 3.58
CA GLY A 125 -19.35 9.42 4.51
C GLY A 125 -17.85 9.71 4.55
N ASN A 126 -17.37 10.27 5.67
CA ASN A 126 -15.97 10.65 5.84
C ASN A 126 -15.16 9.47 6.41
N TYR A 127 -14.23 8.95 5.63
CA TYR A 127 -13.39 7.82 6.05
C TYR A 127 -11.95 8.00 5.55
N ALA A 128 -11.02 7.26 6.15
CA ALA A 128 -9.61 7.27 5.78
C ALA A 128 -9.04 5.86 5.71
N LEU A 129 -8.20 5.63 4.69
CA LEU A 129 -7.37 4.44 4.58
C LEU A 129 -6.10 4.62 5.41
N ARG A 130 -5.80 3.64 6.26
CA ARG A 130 -4.56 3.56 7.04
C ARG A 130 -3.94 2.19 6.85
N PHE A 131 -2.64 2.13 6.68
CA PHE A 131 -1.93 0.87 6.55
C PHE A 131 -0.45 1.04 6.90
N ASP A 132 0.18 -0.07 7.24
CA ASP A 132 1.63 -0.15 7.40
C ASP A 132 2.24 -0.66 6.09
N LEU A 133 3.12 0.15 5.49
CA LEU A 133 3.80 -0.14 4.23
C LEU A 133 5.28 -0.47 4.44
N TRP A 134 5.75 -1.45 3.69
CA TRP A 134 7.18 -1.70 3.49
C TRP A 134 7.41 -1.93 1.99
N ILE A 135 8.34 -1.17 1.38
CA ILE A 135 8.79 -1.37 0.00
C ILE A 135 10.25 -1.83 0.04
N ASN A 136 10.54 -2.89 -0.70
CA ASN A 136 11.91 -3.29 -1.01
C ASN A 136 12.24 -2.85 -2.43
N TYR A 137 13.48 -2.45 -2.62
CA TYR A 137 14.08 -2.18 -3.93
C TYR A 137 15.50 -2.74 -3.95
N ASN A 138 16.03 -3.03 -5.14
CA ASN A 138 17.41 -3.44 -5.31
C ASN A 138 18.33 -2.21 -5.44
N GLY A 139 19.60 -2.37 -5.05
CA GLY A 139 20.60 -1.31 -5.15
C GLY A 139 20.78 -0.51 -3.85
N GLY A 140 21.43 0.65 -3.97
CA GLY A 140 21.65 1.60 -2.87
C GLY A 140 20.71 2.80 -2.95
N ALA A 141 21.10 3.93 -2.35
CA ALA A 141 20.37 5.18 -2.50
C ALA A 141 20.22 5.55 -3.98
N GLY A 142 19.00 5.86 -4.43
CA GLY A 142 18.67 6.09 -5.84
C GLY A 142 18.29 4.83 -6.63
N GLY A 143 18.40 3.64 -6.02
CA GLY A 143 18.00 2.38 -6.63
C GLY A 143 19.01 1.78 -7.60
N GLY A 144 18.75 0.54 -8.00
CA GLY A 144 19.45 -0.20 -9.05
C GLY A 144 18.65 -0.27 -10.36
N SER A 145 19.16 -1.03 -11.32
CA SER A 145 18.41 -1.32 -12.55
C SER A 145 17.10 -2.03 -12.22
N GLY A 146 15.97 -1.52 -12.74
CA GLY A 146 14.64 -2.07 -12.50
C GLY A 146 14.10 -1.88 -11.07
N SER A 147 14.66 -0.94 -10.30
CA SER A 147 14.28 -0.71 -8.90
C SER A 147 13.00 0.11 -8.71
N THR A 148 12.63 0.93 -9.71
CA THR A 148 11.49 1.83 -9.61
C THR A 148 10.18 1.06 -9.72
N GLU A 149 9.65 0.71 -8.56
CA GLU A 149 8.30 0.16 -8.36
C GLU A 149 7.46 1.12 -7.52
N PHE A 150 6.15 1.08 -7.72
CA PHE A 150 5.21 1.94 -7.01
C PHE A 150 4.34 1.11 -6.07
N ALA A 151 4.31 1.46 -4.78
CA ALA A 151 3.15 1.08 -3.97
C ALA A 151 2.02 2.06 -4.25
N THR A 152 0.90 1.55 -4.76
CA THR A 152 -0.32 2.33 -5.01
C THR A 152 -1.37 2.04 -3.95
N PHE A 153 -2.12 3.07 -3.55
CA PHE A 153 -3.18 2.96 -2.53
C PHE A 153 -4.13 4.15 -2.59
N GLY A 154 -5.41 3.93 -2.31
CA GLY A 154 -6.42 4.97 -2.45
C GLY A 154 -7.79 4.61 -1.89
N ILE A 155 -8.75 5.49 -2.13
CA ILE A 155 -10.14 5.39 -1.69
C ILE A 155 -11.08 5.77 -2.84
N ASN A 156 -12.38 5.54 -2.65
CA ASN A 156 -13.42 5.79 -3.66
C ASN A 156 -13.23 5.01 -4.98
N HIS A 157 -12.70 3.79 -4.90
CA HIS A 157 -12.57 2.88 -6.04
C HIS A 157 -13.85 2.08 -6.28
N SER A 158 -14.18 1.75 -7.53
CA SER A 158 -15.24 0.79 -7.89
C SER A 158 -14.91 -0.63 -7.43
N GLY A 159 -13.61 -0.92 -7.26
CA GLY A 159 -13.14 -2.25 -6.94
C GLY A 159 -13.27 -3.25 -8.09
N THR A 160 -13.26 -2.77 -9.34
CA THR A 160 -13.36 -3.62 -10.54
C THR A 160 -12.20 -3.45 -11.53
N VAL A 161 -11.19 -2.64 -11.20
CA VAL A 161 -10.07 -2.31 -12.09
C VAL A 161 -8.75 -2.27 -11.32
N VAL A 162 -7.64 -2.52 -12.00
CA VAL A 162 -6.30 -2.20 -11.49
C VAL A 162 -6.09 -0.68 -11.55
N ASN A 163 -5.47 -0.11 -10.51
CA ASN A 163 -5.06 1.30 -10.50
C ASN A 163 -3.57 1.42 -10.80
N TRP A 164 -3.25 1.98 -11.97
CA TRP A 164 -1.89 2.22 -12.42
C TRP A 164 -1.84 3.35 -13.45
N THR A 165 -0.63 3.79 -13.83
CA THR A 165 -0.46 4.98 -14.70
C THR A 165 -0.16 4.65 -16.17
N ASP A 166 -0.05 3.39 -16.55
CA ASP A 166 0.23 3.02 -17.93
C ASP A 166 -1.04 2.67 -18.69
N LEU A 167 -1.12 3.07 -19.97
CA LEU A 167 -2.26 2.92 -20.87
C LEU A 167 -3.61 3.45 -20.33
N LEU A 168 -4.05 4.57 -20.90
CA LEU A 168 -5.18 5.34 -20.37
C LEU A 168 -6.55 4.81 -20.80
N PRO A 169 -7.55 4.85 -19.91
CA PRO A 169 -7.44 4.73 -18.46
C PRO A 169 -7.89 3.35 -17.97
N GLN A 170 -7.03 2.70 -17.18
CA GLN A 170 -7.43 1.66 -16.25
C GLN A 170 -7.14 2.17 -14.83
N GLY A 171 -8.21 2.47 -14.08
CA GLY A 171 -8.14 3.03 -12.74
C GLY A 171 -9.34 3.94 -12.46
N ASP A 172 -9.63 4.17 -11.18
CA ASP A 172 -10.69 5.07 -10.72
C ASP A 172 -10.43 5.59 -9.30
N GLY A 173 -11.31 6.44 -8.77
CA GLY A 173 -11.19 6.98 -7.41
C GLY A 173 -10.06 7.98 -7.22
N VAL A 174 -9.62 8.14 -5.97
CA VAL A 174 -8.51 9.01 -5.57
C VAL A 174 -7.42 8.15 -4.94
N TRP A 175 -6.22 8.19 -5.51
CA TRP A 175 -5.13 7.32 -5.10
C TRP A 175 -3.77 7.99 -5.17
N PHE A 176 -2.83 7.39 -4.48
CA PHE A 176 -1.46 7.86 -4.34
C PHE A 176 -0.51 6.76 -4.78
N ALA A 177 0.69 7.16 -5.20
CA ALA A 177 1.79 6.25 -5.45
C ALA A 177 3.05 6.74 -4.74
N THR A 178 3.82 5.80 -4.20
CA THR A 178 5.15 6.07 -3.64
C THR A 178 6.19 5.08 -4.18
N THR A 179 7.38 5.58 -4.49
CA THR A 179 8.58 4.75 -4.72
C THR A 179 9.30 4.47 -3.41
N GLY A 180 10.26 3.52 -3.43
CA GLY A 180 11.09 3.20 -2.27
C GLY A 180 12.52 3.75 -2.35
N GLU A 181 13.04 3.91 -3.57
CA GLU A 181 14.47 4.06 -3.84
C GLU A 181 14.97 5.52 -3.92
N GLY A 182 14.06 6.49 -4.09
CA GLY A 182 14.40 7.92 -4.16
C GLY A 182 15.11 8.35 -5.46
N GLY A 183 15.17 7.46 -6.45
CA GLY A 183 15.78 7.70 -7.76
C GLY A 183 14.78 8.22 -8.81
N SER A 184 13.49 8.26 -8.49
CA SER A 184 12.46 8.74 -9.39
C SER A 184 12.47 10.27 -9.48
N THR A 185 12.05 10.82 -10.62
CA THR A 185 11.85 12.28 -10.75
C THR A 185 10.75 12.79 -9.82
N ARG A 186 9.83 11.90 -9.40
CA ARG A 186 8.76 12.15 -8.44
C ARG A 186 8.48 10.89 -7.64
N ASP A 187 8.91 10.89 -6.38
CA ASP A 187 8.69 9.76 -5.48
C ASP A 187 7.27 9.69 -4.94
N TYR A 188 6.61 10.83 -4.73
CA TYR A 188 5.23 10.91 -4.24
C TYR A 188 4.30 11.47 -5.31
N ARG A 189 3.19 10.78 -5.55
CA ARG A 189 2.21 11.14 -6.58
C ARG A 189 0.79 11.01 -6.04
N ALA A 190 -0.09 11.84 -6.59
CA ALA A 190 -1.51 11.85 -6.31
C ALA A 190 -2.27 11.86 -7.63
N TYR A 191 -3.34 11.08 -7.69
CA TYR A 191 -4.17 10.89 -8.86
C TYR A 191 -5.63 10.96 -8.48
N GLU A 192 -6.43 11.53 -9.36
CA GLU A 192 -7.88 11.49 -9.32
C GLU A 192 -8.35 11.09 -10.71
N PHE A 193 -9.20 10.08 -10.78
CA PHE A 193 -9.81 9.72 -12.05
C PHE A 193 -10.99 10.64 -12.35
N ASP A 194 -10.82 11.54 -13.32
CA ASP A 194 -11.83 12.53 -13.72
C ASP A 194 -12.63 12.12 -14.97
N GLY A 195 -12.40 10.91 -15.49
CA GLY A 195 -13.05 10.41 -16.70
C GLY A 195 -12.61 11.09 -18.02
N THR A 196 -11.60 11.96 -18.01
CA THR A 196 -11.23 12.77 -19.19
C THR A 196 -9.75 12.88 -19.55
N GLN A 197 -8.78 12.47 -18.72
CA GLN A 197 -7.36 12.77 -19.02
C GLN A 197 -6.51 11.59 -19.51
N PRO A 198 -5.64 11.83 -20.51
CA PRO A 198 -4.34 11.19 -20.67
C PRO A 198 -3.35 11.72 -19.62
N MET A 199 -2.69 10.85 -18.85
CA MET A 199 -1.79 11.24 -17.76
C MET A 199 -0.36 11.47 -18.26
N ALA A 200 0.24 12.59 -17.84
CA ALA A 200 1.66 12.94 -18.02
C ALA A 200 2.55 12.38 -16.89
#